data_AF-A0A8C5AME5-F1
#
_entry.id   AF-A0A8C5AME5-F1
#
_cell.length_a   1.000
_cell.length_b   1.000
_cell.length_c   1.000
_cell.angle_alpha   90.00
_cell.angle_beta   90.00
_cell.angle_gamma   90.00
#
_symmetry.space_group_name_H-M   'P 1'
#
loop_
_entity.id
_entity.type
_entity.pdbx_description
1 polymer ?
#
loop_
_entity_poly.entity_id
_entity_poly.type
_entity_poly.pdbx_seq_one_letter_code
_entity_poly.pdbx_strand_id
1 'polypeptide(L)'
;METQVQKVQKVLVHLSGGNAAAQCARFVQSITGHFGGQDETQVGCYLDNNRFILSQGAGQRVPLKRPAFCPFKHLSVTQAAAIPLDVQDRGVDVAVAVILQTTNQRVLLTRRAAGLRIFPGLWVPPGGHVELEETLVAAGLRELHEETGLEVEQNDVSPQILGLWESAYPARLARGSPFRHHIVTYMLLHCPHTHQELQVCLRPDPAEVSACLWVDRDLARSIVGGADGEEGGLQPPPQSSGTPQLTLGVTEVLPDGALRGSLLPGAVLCARAPAEGPDVERVSTGTKYALGLWLDSLAPRQSSSTAGGNLPVTSRPFSTSRTKPTPTMDRSVVSRTPQRWRRTAGGPGCPARAPGRTWSR
;
A
#
# COMPACT_ATOMS: atom_id res chain seq x y z
N MET A 1 30.87 24.72 -11.01
CA MET A 1 29.79 24.11 -11.81
C MET A 1 28.78 23.56 -10.82
N GLU A 2 27.72 24.32 -10.55
CA GLU A 2 26.60 23.84 -9.75
C GLU A 2 25.93 22.70 -10.52
N THR A 3 26.00 21.50 -9.97
CA THR A 3 25.24 20.36 -10.47
C THR A 3 23.77 20.71 -10.30
N GLN A 4 23.10 21.10 -11.38
CA GLN A 4 21.65 21.21 -11.39
C GLN A 4 21.11 19.85 -10.97
N VAL A 5 20.58 19.76 -9.77
CA VAL A 5 19.81 18.61 -9.32
C VAL A 5 18.61 18.54 -10.25
N GLN A 6 18.63 17.59 -11.20
CA GLN A 6 17.47 17.29 -12.02
C GLN A 6 16.30 17.02 -11.07
N LYS A 7 15.33 17.93 -11.09
CA LYS A 7 14.11 17.80 -10.29
C LYS A 7 13.34 16.65 -10.92
N VAL A 8 13.40 15.46 -10.32
CA VAL A 8 12.66 14.28 -10.78
C VAL A 8 11.20 14.70 -10.93
N GLN A 9 10.69 14.63 -12.16
CA GLN A 9 9.28 14.90 -12.42
C GLN A 9 8.47 13.71 -11.89
N LYS A 10 7.36 14.00 -11.23
CA LYS A 10 6.53 13.01 -10.53
C LYS A 10 5.15 12.95 -11.15
N VAL A 11 4.52 11.79 -11.06
CA VAL A 11 3.10 11.64 -11.40
C VAL A 11 2.27 12.37 -10.35
N LEU A 12 1.33 13.18 -10.82
CA LEU A 12 0.37 13.89 -9.98
C LEU A 12 -1.02 13.25 -10.08
N VAL A 13 -1.80 13.47 -9.03
CA VAL A 13 -3.22 13.08 -8.98
C VAL A 13 -4.04 14.04 -9.84
N HIS A 14 -4.89 13.46 -10.68
CA HIS A 14 -5.91 14.16 -11.44
C HIS A 14 -7.29 13.64 -11.08
N LEU A 15 -8.28 14.53 -11.08
CA LEU A 15 -9.66 14.24 -10.67
C LEU A 15 -10.58 14.36 -11.88
N SER A 16 -11.43 13.35 -12.09
CA SER A 16 -12.39 13.28 -13.18
C SER A 16 -13.82 13.11 -12.64
N GLY A 17 -14.68 14.08 -12.91
CA GLY A 17 -16.12 14.02 -12.62
C GLY A 17 -16.93 13.73 -13.88
N GLY A 18 -17.54 12.55 -13.98
CA GLY A 18 -18.35 12.18 -15.14
C GLY A 18 -17.58 12.21 -16.47
N ASN A 19 -18.14 12.87 -17.50
CA ASN A 19 -17.56 12.98 -18.84
C ASN A 19 -16.58 14.16 -19.01
N ALA A 20 -16.23 14.88 -17.94
CA ALA A 20 -15.32 16.02 -18.00
C ALA A 20 -13.85 15.58 -18.10
N ALA A 21 -13.01 16.43 -18.70
CA ALA A 21 -11.57 16.21 -18.73
C ALA A 21 -10.96 16.24 -17.32
N ALA A 22 -10.01 15.34 -17.05
CA ALA A 22 -9.38 15.21 -15.75
C ALA A 22 -8.49 16.42 -15.41
N GLN A 23 -8.72 17.03 -14.25
CA GLN A 23 -7.98 18.22 -13.79
C GLN A 23 -6.95 17.85 -12.73
N CYS A 24 -5.77 18.49 -12.75
CA CYS A 24 -4.77 18.27 -11.70
C CYS A 24 -5.33 18.68 -10.34
N ALA A 25 -5.21 17.79 -9.35
CA ALA A 25 -5.62 18.08 -7.99
C ALA A 25 -4.75 19.19 -7.40
N ARG A 26 -5.38 20.15 -6.73
CA ARG A 26 -4.67 21.23 -6.03
C ARG A 26 -4.12 20.71 -4.70
N PHE A 27 -2.95 21.19 -4.29
CA PHE A 27 -2.32 20.76 -3.02
C PHE A 27 -3.26 20.89 -1.81
N VAL A 28 -4.04 21.97 -1.73
CA VAL A 28 -4.96 22.25 -0.60
C VAL A 28 -6.32 21.55 -0.70
N GLN A 29 -6.60 20.83 -1.79
CA GLN A 29 -7.88 20.20 -2.03
C GLN A 29 -7.97 18.85 -1.33
N SER A 30 -8.95 18.66 -0.44
CA SER A 30 -9.24 17.33 0.11
C SER A 30 -9.76 16.40 -1.00
N ILE A 31 -9.00 15.34 -1.30
CA ILE A 31 -9.29 14.38 -2.37
C ILE A 31 -10.43 13.46 -1.97
N THR A 32 -10.41 12.90 -0.76
CA THR A 32 -11.52 12.03 -0.29
C THR A 32 -12.84 12.81 -0.23
N GLY A 33 -12.79 14.07 0.24
CA GLY A 33 -13.96 14.94 0.30
C GLY A 33 -14.49 15.38 -1.07
N HIS A 34 -13.63 15.47 -2.10
CA HIS A 34 -14.07 15.74 -3.47
C HIS A 34 -15.03 14.66 -4.00
N PHE A 35 -14.86 13.41 -3.57
CA PHE A 35 -15.73 12.29 -3.94
C PHE A 35 -16.89 12.07 -2.95
N GLY A 36 -17.21 13.05 -2.11
CA GLY A 36 -18.38 13.04 -1.22
C GLY A 36 -18.28 12.12 0.01
N GLY A 37 -17.11 11.52 0.27
CA GLY A 37 -16.88 10.70 1.47
C GLY A 37 -16.61 11.56 2.70
N GLN A 38 -17.13 11.13 3.86
CA GLN A 38 -16.76 11.74 5.16
C GLN A 38 -15.28 11.48 5.44
N ASP A 39 -14.88 10.22 5.55
CA ASP A 39 -13.47 9.80 5.64
C ASP A 39 -13.13 8.64 4.69
N GLU A 40 -14.14 8.09 4.02
CA GLU A 40 -13.99 6.96 3.10
C GLU A 40 -14.99 7.09 1.94
N THR A 41 -14.56 6.68 0.75
CA THR A 41 -15.37 6.65 -0.47
C THR A 41 -14.85 5.57 -1.41
N GLN A 42 -15.55 5.32 -2.51
CA GLN A 42 -15.15 4.40 -3.56
C GLN A 42 -14.79 5.20 -4.81
N VAL A 43 -13.69 4.88 -5.49
CA VAL A 43 -13.26 5.58 -6.72
C VAL A 43 -12.77 4.59 -7.76
N GLY A 44 -12.91 4.94 -9.04
CA GLY A 44 -12.12 4.30 -10.10
C GLY A 44 -10.74 4.96 -10.15
N CYS A 45 -9.67 4.18 -10.34
CA CYS A 45 -8.32 4.71 -10.46
C CYS A 45 -7.53 4.04 -11.59
N TYR A 46 -6.76 4.82 -12.34
CA TYR A 46 -5.85 4.32 -13.37
C TYR A 46 -4.75 5.34 -13.67
N LEU A 47 -3.63 4.86 -14.20
CA LEU A 47 -2.54 5.70 -14.69
C LEU A 47 -2.71 5.88 -16.21
N ASP A 48 -2.74 7.14 -16.67
CA ASP A 48 -2.84 7.49 -18.10
C ASP A 48 -1.89 8.65 -18.42
N ASN A 49 -0.95 8.43 -19.35
CA ASN A 49 0.00 9.46 -19.82
C ASN A 49 0.65 10.24 -18.67
N ASN A 50 1.24 9.54 -17.70
CA ASN A 50 1.87 10.09 -16.49
C ASN A 50 0.93 10.90 -15.57
N ARG A 51 -0.38 10.67 -15.65
CA ARG A 51 -1.39 11.23 -14.75
C ARG A 51 -2.11 10.12 -14.03
N PHE A 52 -2.17 10.18 -12.70
CA PHE A 52 -2.94 9.22 -11.93
C PHE A 52 -4.36 9.76 -11.76
N ILE A 53 -5.30 9.18 -12.49
CA ILE A 53 -6.67 9.68 -12.57
C ILE A 53 -7.54 8.95 -11.55
N LEU A 54 -8.18 9.73 -10.68
CA LEU A 54 -9.27 9.29 -9.80
C LEU A 54 -10.60 9.74 -10.41
N SER A 55 -11.57 8.82 -10.49
CA SER A 55 -12.83 9.07 -11.19
C SER A 55 -14.06 8.56 -10.46
N GLN A 56 -15.18 9.23 -10.68
CA GLN A 56 -16.51 8.81 -10.22
C GLN A 56 -17.20 7.80 -11.16
N GLY A 57 -16.61 7.54 -12.34
CA GLY A 57 -17.22 6.77 -13.43
C GLY A 57 -17.35 5.26 -13.20
N ALA A 58 -17.86 4.57 -14.22
CA ALA A 58 -18.03 3.12 -14.24
C ALA A 58 -16.68 2.39 -14.38
N GLY A 59 -16.52 1.25 -13.70
CA GLY A 59 -15.30 0.45 -13.71
C GLY A 59 -15.06 -0.24 -12.36
N GLN A 60 -13.92 -0.91 -12.22
CA GLN A 60 -13.48 -1.46 -10.93
C GLN A 60 -13.27 -0.33 -9.93
N ARG A 61 -13.92 -0.44 -8.77
CA ARG A 61 -13.83 0.54 -7.69
C ARG A 61 -12.87 0.04 -6.62
N VAL A 62 -12.08 0.96 -6.10
CA VAL A 62 -11.21 0.75 -4.95
C VAL A 62 -11.60 1.69 -3.82
N PRO A 63 -11.50 1.27 -2.56
CA PRO A 63 -11.74 2.15 -1.43
C PRO A 63 -10.63 3.23 -1.39
N LEU A 64 -11.03 4.47 -1.18
CA LEU A 64 -10.16 5.61 -0.87
C LEU A 64 -10.52 6.09 0.53
N LYS A 65 -9.54 6.12 1.42
CA LYS A 65 -9.71 6.52 2.81
C LYS A 65 -8.70 7.59 3.24
N ARG A 66 -9.05 8.36 4.26
CA ARG A 66 -8.16 9.29 4.96
C ARG A 66 -8.26 9.09 6.48
N PRO A 67 -7.30 9.58 7.28
CA PRO A 67 -7.49 9.62 8.72
C PRO A 67 -8.51 10.69 9.11
N ALA A 68 -9.27 10.47 10.19
CA ALA A 68 -10.27 11.44 10.67
C ALA A 68 -9.66 12.82 10.98
N PHE A 69 -8.38 12.85 11.38
CA PHE A 69 -7.58 14.03 11.67
C PHE A 69 -6.85 14.63 10.44
N CYS A 70 -7.17 14.18 9.22
CA CYS A 70 -6.51 14.65 7.99
C CYS A 70 -6.59 16.18 7.89
N PRO A 71 -5.45 16.89 7.72
CA PRO A 71 -5.45 18.35 7.71
C PRO A 71 -6.29 18.91 6.56
N PHE A 72 -6.29 18.27 5.38
CA PHE A 72 -7.06 18.74 4.22
C PHE A 72 -8.58 18.62 4.40
N LYS A 73 -9.06 17.80 5.36
CA LYS A 73 -10.47 17.78 5.80
C LYS A 73 -10.85 19.03 6.60
N HIS A 74 -9.89 19.57 7.36
CA HIS A 74 -10.12 20.58 8.40
C HIS A 74 -9.53 21.95 8.06
N LEU A 75 -8.82 22.10 6.94
CA LEU A 75 -8.27 23.37 6.50
C LEU A 75 -9.38 24.37 6.21
N SER A 76 -9.39 25.48 6.94
CA SER A 76 -10.18 26.66 6.57
C SER A 76 -9.60 27.36 5.33
N VAL A 77 -10.41 28.18 4.66
CA VAL A 77 -9.98 28.99 3.51
C VAL A 77 -8.77 29.86 3.86
N THR A 78 -8.77 30.47 5.05
CA THR A 78 -7.66 31.33 5.52
C THR A 78 -6.39 30.53 5.78
N GLN A 79 -6.48 29.34 6.39
CA GLN A 79 -5.33 28.48 6.62
C GLN A 79 -4.75 27.96 5.30
N ALA A 80 -5.60 27.57 4.35
CA ALA A 80 -5.17 27.13 3.03
C ALA A 80 -4.43 28.25 2.27
N ALA A 81 -4.93 29.49 2.33
CA ALA A 81 -4.30 30.64 1.69
C ALA A 81 -2.96 31.04 2.33
N ALA A 82 -2.75 30.70 3.61
CA ALA A 82 -1.50 30.98 4.33
C ALA A 82 -0.37 29.97 4.04
N ILE A 83 -0.66 28.86 3.36
CA ILE A 83 0.37 27.90 2.93
C ILE A 83 1.27 28.57 1.88
N PRO A 84 2.61 28.46 1.97
CA PRO A 84 3.51 29.06 0.98
C PRO A 84 3.17 28.67 -0.47
N LEU A 85 3.29 29.61 -1.41
CA LEU A 85 2.91 29.39 -2.82
C LEU A 85 3.67 28.23 -3.46
N ASP A 86 4.97 28.11 -3.16
CA ASP A 86 5.82 27.01 -3.63
C ASP A 86 5.33 25.63 -3.18
N VAL A 87 4.61 25.56 -2.05
CA VAL A 87 3.96 24.34 -1.55
C VAL A 87 2.60 24.15 -2.23
N GLN A 88 1.81 25.22 -2.41
CA GLN A 88 0.52 25.16 -3.08
C GLN A 88 0.63 24.67 -4.54
N ASP A 89 1.70 25.06 -5.23
CA ASP A 89 1.95 24.74 -6.64
C ASP A 89 2.42 23.28 -6.87
N ARG A 90 2.59 22.48 -5.81
CA ARG A 90 3.09 21.10 -5.92
C ARG A 90 2.04 20.10 -6.39
N GLY A 91 0.76 20.45 -6.33
CA GLY A 91 -0.34 19.51 -6.55
C GLY A 91 -0.37 18.40 -5.49
N VAL A 92 -0.93 17.24 -5.86
CA VAL A 92 -0.96 16.05 -4.98
C VAL A 92 -0.12 14.96 -5.62
N ASP A 93 0.92 14.55 -4.90
CA ASP A 93 1.86 13.52 -5.32
C ASP A 93 1.18 12.13 -5.30
N VAL A 94 1.66 11.21 -6.14
CA VAL A 94 1.26 9.79 -6.11
C VAL A 94 2.37 8.97 -5.51
N ALA A 95 2.02 8.08 -4.59
CA ALA A 95 2.93 7.09 -4.04
C ALA A 95 2.35 5.68 -4.19
N VAL A 96 3.22 4.68 -4.22
CA VAL A 96 2.86 3.27 -4.14
C VAL A 96 3.53 2.65 -2.93
N ALA A 97 2.81 1.79 -2.20
CA ALA A 97 3.35 1.03 -1.08
C ALA A 97 2.99 -0.45 -1.25
N VAL A 98 3.99 -1.31 -1.15
CA VAL A 98 3.90 -2.73 -1.50
C VAL A 98 3.58 -3.57 -0.27
N ILE A 99 2.41 -4.19 -0.27
CA ILE A 99 2.07 -5.30 0.62
C ILE A 99 2.61 -6.58 -0.04
N LEU A 100 3.88 -6.90 0.24
CA LEU A 100 4.55 -8.09 -0.30
C LEU A 100 4.11 -9.33 0.48
N GLN A 101 3.18 -10.12 -0.06
CA GLN A 101 2.67 -11.33 0.59
C GLN A 101 3.46 -12.56 0.17
N THR A 102 3.99 -13.28 1.14
CA THR A 102 4.68 -14.56 0.94
C THR A 102 3.73 -15.74 0.83
N THR A 103 4.23 -16.89 0.34
CA THR A 103 3.45 -18.14 0.24
C THR A 103 2.91 -18.63 1.59
N ASN A 104 3.59 -18.28 2.68
CA ASN A 104 3.15 -18.56 4.06
C ASN A 104 2.40 -17.39 4.72
N GLN A 105 1.74 -16.54 3.92
CA GLN A 105 0.81 -15.49 4.33
C GLN A 105 1.39 -14.51 5.36
N ARG A 106 2.64 -14.09 5.15
CA ARG A 106 3.24 -12.97 5.87
C ARG A 106 3.45 -11.79 4.93
N VAL A 107 3.45 -10.59 5.49
CA VAL A 107 3.73 -9.34 4.76
C VAL A 107 4.90 -8.59 5.38
N LEU A 108 5.73 -7.98 4.53
CA LEU A 108 6.89 -7.21 4.98
C LEU A 108 6.51 -5.79 5.38
N LEU A 109 6.94 -5.36 6.57
CA LEU A 109 7.00 -3.95 6.97
C LEU A 109 8.45 -3.54 7.23
N THR A 110 8.76 -2.29 6.93
CA THR A 110 10.01 -1.60 7.22
C THR A 110 9.77 -0.46 8.22
N ARG A 111 10.72 -0.25 9.14
CA ARG A 111 10.74 0.93 10.01
C ARG A 111 11.60 2.01 9.37
N ARG A 112 10.97 3.13 9.02
CA ARG A 112 11.62 4.28 8.38
C ARG A 112 12.81 4.78 9.21
N ALA A 113 13.95 5.01 8.58
CA ALA A 113 15.15 5.51 9.24
C ALA A 113 14.92 6.87 9.92
N ALA A 114 15.60 7.11 11.04
CA ALA A 114 15.41 8.31 11.85
C ALA A 114 15.84 9.61 11.13
N GLY A 115 16.71 9.51 10.12
CA GLY A 115 17.17 10.66 9.32
C GLY A 115 16.16 11.13 8.26
N LEU A 116 15.08 10.39 8.02
CA LEU A 116 14.09 10.75 7.01
C LEU A 116 13.22 11.92 7.46
N ARG A 117 13.00 12.88 6.54
CA ARG A 117 12.26 14.12 6.82
C ARG A 117 10.77 13.91 7.09
N ILE A 118 10.21 12.84 6.54
CA ILE A 118 8.78 12.52 6.56
C ILE A 118 8.60 11.18 7.26
N PHE A 119 7.76 11.18 8.30
CA PHE A 119 7.41 9.98 9.08
C PHE A 119 8.60 9.16 9.61
N PRO A 120 9.65 9.75 10.21
CA PRO A 120 10.76 8.98 10.76
C PRO A 120 10.26 8.01 11.84
N GLY A 121 10.82 6.79 11.89
CA GLY A 121 10.51 5.78 12.90
C GLY A 121 9.15 5.08 12.76
N LEU A 122 8.32 5.43 11.77
CA LEU A 122 7.07 4.70 11.53
C LEU A 122 7.32 3.37 10.79
N TRP A 123 6.54 2.36 11.15
CA TRP A 123 6.45 1.10 10.43
C TRP A 123 5.47 1.22 9.26
N VAL A 124 5.98 0.99 8.04
CA VAL A 124 5.25 1.09 6.76
C VAL A 124 5.63 -0.07 5.84
N PRO A 125 4.83 -0.42 4.83
CA PRO A 125 5.31 -1.26 3.75
C PRO A 125 6.34 -0.48 2.90
N PRO A 126 7.30 -1.16 2.24
CA PRO A 126 8.22 -0.51 1.31
C PRO A 126 7.46 0.29 0.25
N GLY A 127 7.92 1.51 -0.06
CA GLY A 127 7.17 2.34 -0.99
C GLY A 127 7.65 3.79 -1.13
N GLY A 128 7.25 4.40 -2.24
CA GLY A 128 7.70 5.72 -2.60
C GLY A 128 6.90 6.36 -3.72
N HIS A 129 7.47 7.44 -4.27
CA HIS A 129 6.83 8.21 -5.34
C HIS A 129 6.77 7.39 -6.63
N VAL A 130 5.71 7.63 -7.40
CA VAL A 130 5.63 7.17 -8.78
C VAL A 130 6.29 8.23 -9.68
N GLU A 131 7.35 7.84 -10.36
CA GLU A 131 8.09 8.64 -11.33
C GLU A 131 7.38 8.65 -12.70
N LEU A 132 7.78 9.56 -13.59
CA LEU A 132 7.24 9.55 -14.95
C LEU A 132 7.64 8.27 -15.69
N GLU A 133 6.79 7.86 -16.62
CA GLU A 133 7.04 6.76 -17.57
C GLU A 133 7.15 5.37 -16.92
N GLU A 134 6.90 5.24 -15.62
CA GLU A 134 6.77 3.95 -14.95
C GLU A 134 5.31 3.59 -14.60
N THR A 135 5.04 2.29 -14.55
CA THR A 135 3.75 1.78 -14.05
C THR A 135 3.75 1.74 -12.52
N LEU A 136 2.57 1.67 -11.90
CA LEU A 136 2.47 1.49 -10.44
C LEU A 136 3.19 0.22 -9.94
N VAL A 137 3.18 -0.84 -10.74
CA VAL A 137 3.86 -2.11 -10.42
C VAL A 137 5.38 -1.92 -10.49
N ALA A 138 5.87 -1.30 -11.56
CA ALA A 138 7.29 -1.02 -11.74
C ALA A 138 7.83 -0.12 -10.62
N ALA A 139 7.09 0.95 -10.28
CA ALA A 139 7.39 1.81 -9.14
C ALA A 139 7.47 1.00 -7.85
N GLY A 140 6.47 0.16 -7.55
CA GLY A 140 6.44 -0.64 -6.33
C GLY A 140 7.61 -1.62 -6.23
N LEU A 141 7.98 -2.28 -7.32
CA LEU A 141 9.12 -3.21 -7.36
C LEU A 141 10.46 -2.47 -7.24
N ARG A 142 10.60 -1.30 -7.87
CA ARG A 142 11.77 -0.43 -7.72
C ARG A 142 11.95 -0.01 -6.25
N GLU A 143 10.89 0.48 -5.63
CA GLU A 143 10.88 0.89 -4.22
C GLU A 143 11.20 -0.26 -3.27
N LEU A 144 10.61 -1.43 -3.52
CA LEU A 144 10.92 -2.64 -2.75
C LEU A 144 12.42 -2.97 -2.83
N HIS A 145 13.01 -2.92 -4.04
CA HIS A 145 14.43 -3.18 -4.23
C HIS A 145 15.32 -2.10 -3.60
N GLU A 146 15.03 -0.81 -3.81
CA GLU A 146 15.80 0.30 -3.23
C GLU A 146 15.86 0.24 -1.70
N GLU A 147 14.72 0.03 -1.04
CA GLU A 147 14.64 0.06 0.42
C GLU A 147 15.13 -1.24 1.08
N THR A 148 14.89 -2.39 0.45
CA THR A 148 15.05 -3.71 1.09
C THR A 148 16.07 -4.63 0.43
N GLY A 149 16.51 -4.29 -0.78
CA GLY A 149 17.36 -5.14 -1.62
C GLY A 149 16.68 -6.39 -2.15
N LEU A 150 15.38 -6.57 -1.95
CA LEU A 150 14.64 -7.70 -2.50
C LEU A 150 14.36 -7.48 -3.99
N GLU A 151 14.90 -8.37 -4.81
CA GLU A 151 14.60 -8.44 -6.24
C GLU A 151 13.41 -9.40 -6.44
N VAL A 152 12.32 -8.86 -6.99
CA VAL A 152 11.12 -9.63 -7.33
C VAL A 152 10.74 -9.30 -8.76
N GLU A 153 10.73 -10.30 -9.63
CA GLU A 153 10.41 -10.11 -11.04
C GLU A 153 8.93 -9.83 -11.23
N GLN A 154 8.61 -8.90 -12.13
CA GLN A 154 7.22 -8.55 -12.42
C GLN A 154 6.39 -9.75 -12.91
N ASN A 155 7.01 -10.70 -13.59
CA ASN A 155 6.36 -11.92 -14.08
C ASN A 155 6.04 -12.94 -12.97
N ASP A 156 6.68 -12.81 -11.81
CA ASP A 156 6.52 -13.72 -10.67
C ASP A 156 5.45 -13.23 -9.69
N VAL A 157 4.92 -12.01 -9.89
CA VAL A 157 3.91 -11.43 -9.01
C VAL A 157 2.56 -11.25 -9.70
N SER A 158 1.50 -11.38 -8.91
CA SER A 158 0.14 -10.99 -9.30
C SER A 158 -0.25 -9.71 -8.58
N PRO A 159 -0.23 -8.54 -9.26
CA PRO A 159 -0.52 -7.26 -8.65
C PRO A 159 -2.02 -7.03 -8.47
N GLN A 160 -2.40 -6.54 -7.30
CA GLN A 160 -3.76 -6.09 -7.00
C GLN A 160 -3.70 -4.78 -6.21
N ILE A 161 -4.45 -3.76 -6.65
CA ILE A 161 -4.67 -2.57 -5.82
C ILE A 161 -5.65 -2.94 -4.70
N LEU A 162 -5.22 -2.84 -3.45
CA LEU A 162 -6.07 -3.07 -2.28
C LEU A 162 -6.95 -1.86 -2.00
N GLY A 163 -6.36 -0.66 -2.05
CA GLY A 163 -7.03 0.59 -1.70
C GLY A 163 -6.09 1.78 -1.78
N LEU A 164 -6.66 2.96 -1.59
CA LEU A 164 -6.00 4.25 -1.68
C LEU A 164 -6.08 4.97 -0.34
N TRP A 165 -5.02 5.71 -0.01
CA TRP A 165 -4.95 6.47 1.23
C TRP A 165 -4.52 7.92 0.99
N GLU A 166 -5.35 8.86 1.41
CA GLU A 166 -5.02 10.29 1.41
C GLU A 166 -4.16 10.62 2.64
N SER A 167 -2.88 10.88 2.36
CA SER A 167 -1.85 11.14 3.37
C SER A 167 -1.39 12.59 3.32
N ALA A 168 -1.03 13.12 4.50
CA ALA A 168 -0.49 14.46 4.66
C ALA A 168 0.70 14.44 5.62
N TYR A 169 1.67 15.34 5.41
CA TYR A 169 2.74 15.59 6.39
C TYR A 169 2.96 17.09 6.63
N PRO A 170 2.95 17.55 7.90
CA PRO A 170 2.57 16.80 9.10
C PRO A 170 1.14 16.26 9.04
N ALA A 171 0.88 15.13 9.70
CA ALA A 171 -0.38 14.42 9.59
C ALA A 171 -1.56 15.09 10.32
N ARG A 172 -1.29 16.10 11.14
CA ARG A 172 -2.27 16.85 11.95
C ARG A 172 -1.94 18.33 11.88
N LEU A 173 -2.96 19.19 11.83
CA LEU A 173 -2.77 20.65 11.90
C LEU A 173 -2.10 21.11 13.20
N ALA A 174 -2.34 20.41 14.32
CA ALA A 174 -1.68 20.68 15.60
C ALA A 174 -0.15 20.50 15.58
N ARG A 175 0.38 19.78 14.57
CA ARG A 175 1.83 19.60 14.36
C ARG A 175 2.41 20.57 13.32
N GLY A 176 1.59 21.51 12.83
CA GLY A 176 1.96 22.48 11.81
C GLY A 176 1.20 22.32 10.49
N SER A 177 1.36 23.32 9.61
CA SER A 177 0.74 23.34 8.29
C SER A 177 1.29 22.21 7.41
N PRO A 178 0.43 21.48 6.66
CA PRO A 178 0.89 20.40 5.79
C PRO A 178 1.75 20.96 4.66
N PHE A 179 2.90 20.33 4.42
CA PHE A 179 3.76 20.62 3.27
C PHE A 179 3.93 19.41 2.35
N ARG A 180 3.23 18.30 2.62
CA ARG A 180 3.15 17.13 1.75
C ARG A 180 1.71 16.64 1.67
N HIS A 181 1.31 16.23 0.47
CA HIS A 181 0.01 15.66 0.18
C HIS A 181 0.20 14.52 -0.81
N HIS A 182 -0.20 13.32 -0.43
CA HIS A 182 -0.06 12.10 -1.23
C HIS A 182 -1.39 11.36 -1.35
N ILE A 183 -1.63 10.76 -2.51
CA ILE A 183 -2.46 9.56 -2.61
C ILE A 183 -1.53 8.36 -2.66
N VAL A 184 -1.57 7.55 -1.60
CA VAL A 184 -0.80 6.30 -1.50
C VAL A 184 -1.66 5.16 -2.04
N THR A 185 -1.15 4.48 -3.06
CA THR A 185 -1.75 3.27 -3.62
C THR A 185 -1.15 2.05 -2.93
N TYR A 186 -1.95 1.35 -2.12
CA TYR A 186 -1.52 0.10 -1.51
C TYR A 186 -1.70 -1.05 -2.50
N MET A 187 -0.58 -1.65 -2.91
CA MET A 187 -0.54 -2.73 -3.89
C MET A 187 -0.14 -4.04 -3.22
N LEU A 188 -1.00 -5.05 -3.32
CA LEU A 188 -0.69 -6.42 -2.93
C LEU A 188 0.09 -7.10 -4.05
N LEU A 189 1.28 -7.58 -3.73
CA LEU A 189 2.10 -8.43 -4.60
C LEU A 189 2.21 -9.81 -3.97
N HIS A 190 1.69 -10.82 -4.66
CA HIS A 190 1.85 -12.21 -4.26
C HIS A 190 3.22 -12.73 -4.72
N CYS A 191 4.10 -13.05 -3.77
CA CYS A 191 5.44 -13.55 -4.04
C CYS A 191 5.47 -15.09 -3.89
N PRO A 192 6.08 -15.82 -4.84
CA PRO A 192 6.15 -17.29 -4.82
C PRO A 192 7.17 -17.84 -3.80
N HIS A 193 7.74 -16.98 -2.95
CA HIS A 193 8.70 -17.34 -1.92
C HIS A 193 8.09 -17.28 -0.51
N THR A 194 8.65 -18.07 0.39
CA THR A 194 8.40 -17.99 1.82
C THR A 194 9.13 -16.78 2.43
N HIS A 195 8.66 -16.30 3.58
CA HIS A 195 9.38 -15.20 4.26
C HIS A 195 10.79 -15.60 4.69
N GLN A 196 11.08 -16.88 4.98
CA GLN A 196 12.43 -17.32 5.34
C GLN A 196 13.40 -17.24 4.16
N GLU A 197 12.94 -17.60 2.95
CA GLU A 197 13.73 -17.45 1.71
C GLU A 197 14.00 -15.98 1.40
N LEU A 198 13.03 -15.09 1.60
CA LEU A 198 13.24 -13.65 1.41
C LEU A 198 14.09 -13.03 2.53
N GLN A 199 13.97 -13.50 3.77
CA GLN A 199 14.71 -12.98 4.92
C GLN A 199 16.23 -13.07 4.72
N VAL A 200 16.73 -14.13 4.09
CA VAL A 200 18.17 -14.27 3.81
C VAL A 200 18.66 -13.38 2.67
N CYS A 201 17.74 -12.94 1.81
CA CYS A 201 18.00 -12.05 0.68
C CYS A 201 17.90 -10.56 1.04
N LEU A 202 17.37 -10.20 2.20
CA LEU A 202 17.26 -8.81 2.64
C LEU A 202 18.63 -8.10 2.64
N ARG A 203 18.71 -6.97 1.97
CA ARG A 203 19.84 -6.03 1.94
C ARG A 203 19.31 -4.59 2.06
N PRO A 204 18.63 -4.23 3.17
CA PRO A 204 18.03 -2.92 3.31
C PRO A 204 19.07 -1.80 3.32
N ASP A 205 18.71 -0.65 2.75
CA ASP A 205 19.54 0.55 2.82
C ASP A 205 19.37 1.22 4.20
N PRO A 206 20.43 1.31 5.03
CA PRO A 206 20.35 1.96 6.34
C PRO A 206 19.96 3.45 6.29
N ALA A 207 20.08 4.11 5.13
CA ALA A 207 19.62 5.48 4.95
C ALA A 207 18.08 5.59 4.90
N GLU A 208 17.40 4.52 4.49
CA GLU A 208 15.95 4.48 4.29
C GLU A 208 15.25 3.65 5.37
N VAL A 209 15.86 2.51 5.75
CA VAL A 209 15.26 1.50 6.62
C VAL A 209 16.14 1.22 7.83
N SER A 210 15.55 1.30 9.02
CA SER A 210 16.22 1.00 10.29
C SER A 210 15.84 -0.35 10.87
N ALA A 211 14.73 -0.97 10.44
CA ALA A 211 14.36 -2.32 10.84
C ALA A 211 13.36 -2.95 9.84
N CYS A 212 13.29 -4.28 9.82
CA CYS A 212 12.33 -5.07 9.04
C CYS A 212 11.55 -6.04 9.93
N LEU A 213 10.29 -6.29 9.58
CA LEU A 213 9.39 -7.21 10.29
C LEU A 213 8.46 -7.94 9.30
N TRP A 214 8.35 -9.25 9.45
CA TRP A 214 7.34 -10.07 8.75
C TRP A 214 6.09 -10.26 9.61
N VAL A 215 5.01 -9.62 9.19
CA VAL A 215 3.72 -9.62 9.89
C VAL A 215 2.86 -10.78 9.38
N ASP A 216 2.46 -11.69 10.27
CA ASP A 216 1.45 -12.71 9.96
C ASP A 216 0.02 -12.20 10.21
N ARG A 217 -0.95 -13.05 9.88
CA ARG A 217 -2.38 -12.76 10.00
C ARG A 217 -2.80 -12.34 11.41
N ASP A 218 -2.29 -13.00 12.45
CA ASP A 218 -2.71 -12.74 13.82
C ASP A 218 -2.10 -11.44 14.35
N LEU A 219 -0.83 -11.20 14.06
CA LEU A 219 -0.20 -9.93 14.38
C LEU A 219 -0.86 -8.77 13.63
N ALA A 220 -1.21 -8.93 12.35
CA ALA A 220 -1.93 -7.89 11.60
C ALA A 220 -3.29 -7.58 12.23
N ARG A 221 -4.04 -8.59 12.69
CA ARG A 221 -5.31 -8.37 13.42
C ARG A 221 -5.09 -7.54 14.68
N SER A 222 -4.03 -7.83 15.45
CA SER A 222 -3.69 -7.02 16.63
C SER A 222 -3.36 -5.56 16.26
N ILE A 223 -2.55 -5.36 15.21
CA ILE A 223 -2.17 -4.03 14.72
C ILE A 223 -3.41 -3.23 14.26
N VAL A 224 -4.29 -3.87 13.48
CA VAL A 224 -5.54 -3.26 12.97
C VAL A 224 -6.51 -2.97 14.11
N GLY A 225 -6.60 -3.84 15.13
CA GLY A 225 -7.39 -3.58 16.35
C GLY A 225 -6.93 -2.33 17.12
N GLY A 226 -5.66 -1.94 16.97
CA GLY A 226 -5.10 -0.69 17.47
C GLY A 226 -5.32 0.53 16.56
N ALA A 227 -6.22 0.47 15.56
CA ALA A 227 -6.46 1.57 14.62
C ALA A 227 -6.77 2.91 15.30
N ASP A 228 -6.36 3.98 14.63
CA ASP A 228 -6.61 5.35 15.07
C ASP A 228 -8.10 5.66 14.85
N GLY A 229 -8.86 5.75 15.94
CA GLY A 229 -10.31 5.97 15.90
C GLY A 229 -10.72 7.36 15.40
N GLU A 230 -12.03 7.57 15.27
CA GLU A 230 -12.62 8.88 14.95
C GLU A 230 -12.36 9.88 16.10
N GLU A 231 -11.99 11.12 15.77
CA GLU A 231 -11.80 12.19 16.77
C GLU A 231 -13.15 12.47 17.46
N GLY A 232 -13.25 12.13 18.75
CA GLY A 232 -14.48 12.32 19.55
C GLY A 232 -14.80 11.19 20.53
N GLY A 233 -14.14 10.03 20.39
CA GLY A 233 -14.25 8.96 21.38
C GLY A 233 -13.49 9.29 22.67
N LEU A 234 -14.18 9.80 23.70
CA LEU A 234 -13.68 9.96 25.07
C LEU A 234 -13.29 8.66 25.78
N GLN A 235 -13.25 7.52 25.06
CA GLN A 235 -12.80 6.27 25.65
C GLN A 235 -11.27 6.20 25.58
N PRO A 236 -10.56 6.29 26.72
CA PRO A 236 -9.23 5.71 26.79
C PRO A 236 -9.31 4.26 26.28
N PRO A 237 -8.25 3.73 25.66
CA PRO A 237 -8.24 2.31 25.31
C PRO A 237 -8.67 1.52 26.54
N PRO A 238 -9.53 0.48 26.40
CA PRO A 238 -9.81 -0.39 27.52
C PRO A 238 -8.45 -0.79 28.10
N GLN A 239 -8.21 -0.44 29.37
CA GLN A 239 -7.05 -0.92 30.11
C GLN A 239 -7.19 -2.43 30.13
N SER A 240 -6.57 -3.07 29.13
CA SER A 240 -6.65 -4.49 28.91
C SER A 240 -5.67 -5.10 29.90
N SER A 241 -6.10 -5.20 31.15
CA SER A 241 -5.56 -6.13 32.12
C SER A 241 -5.54 -7.51 31.47
N GLY A 242 -4.36 -7.92 30.99
CA GLY A 242 -4.14 -9.26 30.42
C GLY A 242 -3.89 -9.35 28.91
N THR A 243 -3.48 -8.29 28.21
CA THR A 243 -2.83 -8.51 26.91
C THR A 243 -1.47 -9.16 27.16
N PRO A 244 -1.18 -10.36 26.62
CA PRO A 244 0.15 -10.92 26.73
C PRO A 244 1.14 -9.90 26.17
N GLN A 245 2.24 -9.65 26.90
CA GLN A 245 3.38 -8.86 26.41
C GLN A 245 4.04 -9.63 25.26
N LEU A 246 3.37 -9.68 24.12
CA LEU A 246 3.86 -10.33 22.92
C LEU A 246 5.15 -9.61 22.55
N THR A 247 6.26 -10.34 22.64
CA THR A 247 7.56 -9.84 22.26
C THR A 247 7.86 -10.40 20.88
N LEU A 248 8.11 -9.51 19.92
CA LEU A 248 8.26 -9.84 18.51
C LEU A 248 9.73 -9.82 18.13
N GLY A 249 10.16 -10.82 17.37
CA GLY A 249 11.46 -10.76 16.70
C GLY A 249 11.42 -9.76 15.55
N VAL A 250 12.33 -8.80 15.54
CA VAL A 250 12.55 -7.85 14.44
C VAL A 250 13.98 -7.94 13.94
N THR A 251 14.22 -7.54 12.70
CA THR A 251 15.55 -7.43 12.12
C THR A 251 15.97 -5.96 12.13
N GLU A 252 16.86 -5.57 13.03
CA GLU A 252 17.45 -4.22 13.06
C GLU A 252 18.51 -4.08 11.96
N VAL A 253 18.55 -2.91 11.33
CA VAL A 253 19.53 -2.54 10.30
C VAL A 253 20.58 -1.63 10.93
N LEU A 254 21.83 -2.09 10.96
CA LEU A 254 22.95 -1.32 11.48
C LEU A 254 23.45 -0.29 10.44
N PRO A 255 24.17 0.77 10.85
CA PRO A 255 24.64 1.80 9.92
C PRO A 255 25.56 1.31 8.79
N ASP A 256 26.21 0.15 8.95
CA ASP A 256 27.03 -0.51 7.93
C ASP A 256 26.23 -1.44 7.00
N GLY A 257 24.90 -1.52 7.19
CA GLY A 257 23.99 -2.40 6.46
C GLY A 257 23.90 -3.82 7.04
N ALA A 258 24.63 -4.13 8.11
CA ALA A 258 24.54 -5.44 8.76
C ALA A 258 23.19 -5.60 9.47
N LEU A 259 22.70 -6.85 9.52
CA LEU A 259 21.40 -7.19 10.10
C LEU A 259 21.58 -7.84 11.47
N ARG A 260 20.82 -7.38 12.46
CA ARG A 260 20.84 -7.92 13.83
C ARG A 260 19.44 -8.25 14.30
N GLY A 261 19.25 -9.47 14.81
CA GLY A 261 18.00 -9.82 15.50
C GLY A 261 17.82 -8.98 16.76
N SER A 262 16.61 -8.47 16.97
CA SER A 262 16.21 -7.74 18.17
C SER A 262 14.79 -8.12 18.57
N LEU A 263 14.38 -7.67 19.75
CA LEU A 263 13.06 -7.88 20.31
C LEU A 263 12.31 -6.56 20.40
N LEU A 264 11.05 -6.55 19.96
CA LEU A 264 10.17 -5.39 20.00
C LEU A 264 8.89 -5.74 20.79
N PRO A 265 8.50 -4.93 21.79
CA PRO A 265 7.20 -5.09 22.43
C PRO A 265 6.06 -4.88 21.42
N GLY A 266 5.15 -5.84 21.28
CA GLY A 266 4.05 -5.78 20.32
C GLY A 266 3.11 -4.57 20.51
N ALA A 267 3.04 -4.04 21.73
CA ALA A 267 2.30 -2.81 22.03
C ALA A 267 2.78 -1.60 21.21
N VAL A 268 4.06 -1.56 20.81
CA VAL A 268 4.61 -0.51 19.93
C VAL A 268 3.88 -0.50 18.59
N LEU A 269 3.67 -1.67 17.98
CA LEU A 269 3.02 -1.75 16.67
C LEU A 269 1.52 -1.41 16.72
N CYS A 270 0.88 -1.66 17.87
CA CYS A 270 -0.54 -1.34 18.10
C CYS A 270 -0.78 0.11 18.54
N ALA A 271 0.27 0.86 18.87
CA ALA A 271 0.15 2.23 19.39
C ALA A 271 -0.57 3.16 18.41
N ARG A 272 -1.36 4.09 18.94
CA ARG A 272 -2.10 5.09 18.16
C ARG A 272 -1.26 6.31 17.84
N ALA A 273 -1.63 7.04 16.79
CA ALA A 273 -1.06 8.34 16.48
C ALA A 273 -1.32 9.32 17.63
N PRO A 274 -0.27 9.89 18.27
CA PRO A 274 -0.46 10.88 19.33
C PRO A 274 -1.28 12.07 18.84
N ALA A 275 -2.20 12.56 19.68
CA ALA A 275 -3.02 13.74 19.37
C ALA A 275 -2.16 15.02 19.28
N GLU A 276 -1.17 15.11 20.16
CA GLU A 276 -0.26 16.24 20.30
C GLU A 276 1.20 15.75 20.35
N GLY A 277 2.14 16.67 20.17
CA GLY A 277 3.57 16.37 20.23
C GLY A 277 4.13 15.62 19.01
N PRO A 278 5.39 15.18 19.08
CA PRO A 278 6.04 14.42 18.01
C PRO A 278 5.37 13.05 17.85
N ASP A 279 5.57 12.43 16.68
CA ASP A 279 5.15 11.04 16.51
C ASP A 279 6.05 10.08 17.32
N VAL A 280 5.55 8.87 17.51
CA VAL A 280 6.27 7.79 18.21
C VAL A 280 6.48 6.61 17.26
N GLU A 281 7.40 5.70 17.60
CA GLU A 281 7.50 4.43 16.87
C GLU A 281 6.17 3.68 16.97
N ARG A 282 5.55 3.42 15.82
CA ARG A 282 4.27 2.70 15.67
C ARG A 282 4.06 2.29 14.22
N VAL A 283 3.05 1.48 13.97
CA VAL A 283 2.55 1.27 12.61
C VAL A 283 1.78 2.52 12.15
N SER A 284 2.09 3.01 10.95
CA SER A 284 1.43 4.20 10.40
C SER A 284 -0.07 3.97 10.22
N THR A 285 -0.87 5.03 10.30
CA THR A 285 -2.33 4.95 10.19
C THR A 285 -2.78 4.37 8.84
N GLY A 286 -2.14 4.78 7.75
CA GLY A 286 -2.38 4.22 6.41
C GLY A 286 -1.97 2.75 6.32
N THR A 287 -0.87 2.36 6.98
CA THR A 287 -0.45 0.95 7.04
C THR A 287 -1.48 0.09 7.77
N LYS A 288 -2.07 0.57 8.88
CA LYS A 288 -3.15 -0.14 9.58
C LYS A 288 -4.37 -0.34 8.65
N TYR A 289 -4.72 0.69 7.88
CA TYR A 289 -5.77 0.58 6.86
C TYR A 289 -5.43 -0.49 5.79
N ALA A 290 -4.21 -0.46 5.24
CA ALA A 290 -3.76 -1.43 4.24
C ALA A 290 -3.75 -2.87 4.76
N LEU A 291 -3.32 -3.08 6.02
CA LEU A 291 -3.37 -4.40 6.66
C LEU A 291 -4.80 -4.89 6.87
N GLY A 292 -5.76 -3.99 7.15
CA GLY A 292 -7.18 -4.33 7.18
C GLY A 292 -7.67 -4.87 5.84
N LEU A 293 -7.38 -4.16 4.76
CA LEU A 293 -7.72 -4.59 3.39
C LEU A 293 -7.03 -5.91 3.01
N TRP A 294 -5.78 -6.10 3.44
CA TRP A 294 -5.06 -7.35 3.25
C TRP A 294 -5.76 -8.51 3.97
N LEU A 295 -6.15 -8.34 5.24
CA LEU A 295 -6.91 -9.34 5.99
C LEU A 295 -8.24 -9.69 5.31
N ASP A 296 -8.95 -8.70 4.78
CA ASP A 296 -10.20 -8.91 4.03
C ASP A 296 -9.95 -9.70 2.74
N SER A 297 -8.84 -9.44 2.04
CA SER A 297 -8.47 -10.19 0.83
C SER A 297 -8.18 -11.68 1.09
N LEU A 298 -7.81 -12.03 2.33
CA LEU A 298 -7.56 -13.40 2.76
C LEU A 298 -8.83 -14.15 3.18
N ALA A 299 -9.96 -13.46 3.34
CA ALA A 299 -11.22 -14.10 3.68
C ALA A 299 -11.71 -14.96 2.51
N PRO A 300 -12.28 -16.16 2.76
CA PRO A 300 -12.91 -16.93 1.70
C PRO A 300 -13.98 -16.06 1.04
N ARG A 301 -13.90 -15.88 -0.28
CA ARG A 301 -15.01 -15.25 -1.02
C ARG A 301 -16.22 -16.12 -0.73
N GLN A 302 -17.21 -15.59 -0.03
CA GLN A 302 -18.50 -16.28 0.06
C GLN A 302 -18.97 -16.43 -1.37
N SER A 303 -18.99 -17.67 -1.87
CA SER A 303 -19.72 -17.99 -3.09
C SER A 303 -21.14 -17.54 -2.81
N SER A 304 -21.62 -16.54 -3.53
CA SER A 304 -23.03 -16.22 -3.60
C SER A 304 -23.72 -17.42 -4.24
N SER A 305 -24.02 -18.45 -3.45
CA SER A 305 -25.00 -19.45 -3.80
C SER A 305 -26.32 -18.71 -3.77
N THR A 306 -26.81 -18.30 -4.93
CA THR A 306 -28.24 -18.12 -5.15
C THR A 306 -28.91 -19.44 -4.76
N ALA A 307 -29.34 -19.53 -3.50
CA ALA A 307 -30.25 -20.55 -3.05
C ALA A 307 -31.54 -20.35 -3.85
N GLY A 308 -31.76 -21.26 -4.80
CA GLY A 308 -33.01 -21.39 -5.51
C GLY A 308 -34.13 -21.47 -4.48
N GLY A 309 -35.11 -20.57 -4.60
CA GLY A 309 -36.33 -20.64 -3.82
C GLY A 309 -37.00 -21.98 -4.05
N ASN A 310 -37.18 -22.73 -2.97
CA ASN A 310 -38.14 -23.83 -2.91
C ASN A 310 -39.54 -23.26 -3.14
N LEU A 311 -40.07 -23.44 -4.34
CA LEU A 311 -41.50 -23.40 -4.61
C LEU A 311 -42.05 -24.83 -4.51
N PRO A 312 -43.15 -25.07 -3.78
CA PRO A 312 -43.76 -26.39 -3.70
C PRO A 312 -44.46 -26.74 -5.01
N VAL A 313 -44.13 -27.94 -5.52
CA VAL A 313 -44.75 -28.58 -6.68
C VAL A 313 -46.20 -28.95 -6.36
N THR A 314 -47.14 -28.50 -7.19
CA THR A 314 -48.44 -29.14 -7.39
C THR A 314 -48.59 -29.59 -8.85
N SER A 315 -48.99 -30.86 -8.99
CA SER A 315 -49.32 -31.62 -10.22
C SER A 315 -50.30 -30.90 -11.15
N ARG A 316 -50.31 -31.02 -12.49
CA ARG A 316 -50.53 -32.22 -13.36
C ARG A 316 -50.59 -31.75 -14.87
N PRO A 317 -50.92 -32.56 -15.91
CA PRO A 317 -50.00 -32.96 -17.00
C PRO A 317 -50.43 -32.59 -18.46
N PHE A 318 -49.55 -32.86 -19.45
CA PHE A 318 -49.67 -33.00 -20.95
C PHE A 318 -48.56 -32.17 -21.66
N SER A 319 -47.95 -32.49 -22.81
CA SER A 319 -47.90 -33.65 -23.73
C SER A 319 -46.82 -33.37 -24.80
N THR A 320 -46.05 -34.40 -25.15
CA THR A 320 -45.42 -34.76 -26.45
C THR A 320 -44.52 -33.82 -27.28
N SER A 321 -43.34 -34.39 -27.61
CA SER A 321 -42.55 -34.31 -28.86
C SER A 321 -41.72 -33.02 -29.09
N ARG A 322 -40.52 -33.01 -29.69
CA ARG A 322 -39.76 -33.98 -30.50
C ARG A 322 -38.28 -33.51 -30.57
N THR A 323 -37.34 -34.45 -30.49
CA THR A 323 -36.04 -34.58 -31.20
C THR A 323 -35.09 -33.38 -31.47
N LYS A 324 -33.88 -33.52 -30.88
CA LYS A 324 -32.47 -33.19 -31.27
C LYS A 324 -32.17 -33.10 -32.80
N PRO A 325 -30.98 -32.62 -33.29
CA PRO A 325 -29.65 -32.66 -32.63
C PRO A 325 -28.65 -31.48 -32.84
N THR A 326 -27.58 -31.59 -32.03
CA THR A 326 -26.21 -31.05 -32.11
C THR A 326 -25.55 -31.07 -33.50
N PRO A 327 -24.46 -30.30 -33.65
CA PRO A 327 -23.21 -30.96 -34.02
C PRO A 327 -22.00 -30.58 -33.16
N THR A 328 -21.21 -31.61 -32.91
CA THR A 328 -19.81 -31.66 -32.47
C THR A 328 -18.86 -31.13 -33.54
N MET A 329 -17.75 -30.50 -33.14
CA MET A 329 -16.47 -30.67 -33.83
C MET A 329 -15.30 -30.67 -32.84
N ASP A 330 -14.32 -31.45 -33.26
CA ASP A 330 -13.20 -32.07 -32.57
C ASP A 330 -11.88 -31.39 -32.98
N ARG A 331 -10.85 -31.57 -32.15
CA ARG A 331 -9.40 -31.68 -32.47
C ARG A 331 -8.43 -30.61 -31.95
N SER A 332 -7.77 -31.00 -30.85
CA SER A 332 -6.31 -31.16 -30.66
C SER A 332 -5.35 -30.16 -31.33
N VAL A 333 -4.55 -29.45 -30.50
CA VAL A 333 -3.11 -29.22 -30.76
C VAL A 333 -2.33 -29.07 -29.43
N VAL A 334 -1.50 -30.08 -29.17
CA VAL A 334 -0.10 -30.09 -28.70
C VAL A 334 0.36 -29.20 -27.52
N SER A 335 0.82 -29.91 -26.49
CA SER A 335 1.64 -29.52 -25.36
C SER A 335 3.04 -29.01 -25.75
N ARG A 336 3.52 -27.97 -25.06
CA ARG A 336 4.94 -27.63 -24.96
C ARG A 336 5.32 -27.25 -23.54
N THR A 337 6.07 -28.14 -22.90
CA THR A 337 6.91 -27.90 -21.72
C THR A 337 8.09 -27.00 -22.08
N PRO A 338 8.54 -26.11 -21.18
CA PRO A 338 9.93 -25.67 -21.15
C PRO A 338 10.67 -26.32 -19.98
N GLN A 339 11.96 -26.50 -20.21
CA GLN A 339 12.86 -27.36 -19.47
C GLN A 339 13.41 -26.70 -18.20
N ARG A 340 13.49 -27.53 -17.18
CA ARG A 340 14.46 -27.61 -16.09
C ARG A 340 15.82 -26.94 -16.40
N TRP A 341 16.20 -25.90 -15.67
CA TRP A 341 17.56 -25.36 -15.69
C TRP A 341 18.46 -26.11 -14.70
N ARG A 342 19.59 -26.58 -15.23
CA ARG A 342 20.72 -27.17 -14.49
C ARG A 342 21.56 -26.05 -13.87
N ARG A 343 22.06 -26.33 -12.67
CA ARG A 343 23.14 -25.61 -12.00
C ARG A 343 24.42 -25.64 -12.84
N THR A 344 25.09 -24.50 -12.98
CA THR A 344 26.53 -24.42 -13.20
C THR A 344 27.12 -23.45 -12.19
N ALA A 345 28.11 -23.95 -11.44
CA ALA A 345 28.91 -23.22 -10.48
C ALA A 345 30.14 -22.61 -11.16
N GLY A 346 30.65 -21.48 -10.64
CA GLY A 346 32.09 -21.18 -10.62
C GLY A 346 32.61 -19.90 -11.30
N GLY A 347 32.51 -18.76 -10.59
CA GLY A 347 33.54 -17.68 -10.44
C GLY A 347 33.97 -16.80 -11.65
N PRO A 348 34.85 -15.80 -11.43
CA PRO A 348 34.74 -14.68 -10.48
C PRO A 348 34.90 -13.29 -11.16
N GLY A 349 34.45 -12.21 -10.50
CA GLY A 349 34.90 -10.84 -10.81
C GLY A 349 33.81 -9.77 -10.84
N CYS A 350 33.50 -9.17 -9.69
CA CYS A 350 32.73 -7.93 -9.60
C CYS A 350 33.63 -6.73 -9.96
N PRO A 351 33.20 -5.79 -10.83
CA PRO A 351 33.72 -4.44 -10.81
C PRO A 351 32.97 -3.60 -9.77
N ALA A 352 33.70 -2.61 -9.24
CA ALA A 352 33.37 -1.81 -8.08
C ALA A 352 32.04 -1.05 -8.16
N ARG A 353 31.39 -0.96 -7.00
CA ARG A 353 30.17 -0.21 -6.68
C ARG A 353 30.39 1.29 -6.93
N ALA A 354 29.57 1.90 -7.79
CA ALA A 354 29.43 3.35 -7.81
C ALA A 354 28.69 3.81 -6.55
N PRO A 355 29.05 4.95 -5.93
CA PRO A 355 28.38 5.44 -4.74
C PRO A 355 26.91 5.76 -5.06
N GLY A 356 26.01 5.18 -4.27
CA GLY A 356 24.58 5.42 -4.33
C GLY A 356 24.29 6.92 -4.17
N ARG A 357 23.48 7.46 -5.08
CA ARG A 357 22.97 8.82 -4.99
C ARG A 357 21.93 8.83 -3.88
N THR A 358 22.20 9.57 -2.81
CA THR A 358 21.21 9.85 -1.75
C THR A 358 20.18 10.83 -2.30
N TRP A 359 18.93 10.38 -2.47
CA TRP A 359 17.84 11.21 -2.96
C TRP A 359 16.99 11.73 -1.81
N SER A 360 16.81 13.05 -1.75
CA SER A 360 15.90 13.69 -0.80
C SER A 360 14.46 13.54 -1.27
N ARG A 361 13.69 12.63 -0.66
CA ARG A 361 12.24 12.42 -0.90
C ARG A 361 11.36 13.50 -0.26
#